data_AF-A0A7J6WZC5-F1
#
_entry.id   AF-A0A7J6WZC5-F1
#
_cell.length_a   1.000
_cell.length_b   1.000
_cell.length_c   1.000
_cell.angle_alpha   90.00
_cell.angle_beta   90.00
_cell.angle_gamma   90.00
#
_symmetry.space_group_name_H-M   'P 1'
#
loop_
_entity.id
_entity.type
_entity.pdbx_description
1 polymer ?
#
loop_
_entity_poly.entity_id
_entity_poly.type
_entity_poly.pdbx_seq_one_letter_code
_entity_poly.pdbx_strand_id
1 'polypeptide(L)'
;MTKQKVMIKVAMNNGKSRTKAMKIAVSTPGVLSAKLYGDSLNIIVITGVGVDTTNLTILLRKKVGFTEVISVQSIGNKEDAEEEQEEWKEITHYRNRNEQSSIGWTTPYHQNGYDYGTPQVYYAMPRQDHNQDHLCTIL
;
A
#
# COMPACT_ATOMS: atom_id res chain seq x y z
N MET A 1 6.30 -27.50 0.54
CA MET A 1 5.34 -26.39 0.36
C MET A 1 6.15 -25.14 0.06
N THR A 2 5.78 -24.37 -0.97
CA THR A 2 6.51 -23.15 -1.35
C THR A 2 6.19 -22.02 -0.38
N LYS A 3 7.17 -21.15 -0.11
CA LYS A 3 6.94 -19.92 0.64
C LYS A 3 6.35 -18.88 -0.30
N GLN A 4 5.58 -17.95 0.26
CA GLN A 4 4.96 -16.86 -0.46
C GLN A 4 5.33 -15.54 0.19
N LYS A 5 5.58 -14.52 -0.64
CA LYS A 5 5.69 -13.11 -0.23
C LYS A 5 4.52 -12.36 -0.84
N VAL A 6 3.73 -11.72 0.02
CA VAL A 6 2.50 -11.03 -0.35
C VAL A 6 2.62 -9.58 0.09
N MET A 7 2.41 -8.65 -0.84
CA MET A 7 2.41 -7.22 -0.56
C MET A 7 0.98 -6.67 -0.67
N ILE A 8 0.50 -6.04 0.40
CA ILE A 8 -0.87 -5.54 0.49
C ILE A 8 -0.85 -4.07 0.92
N LYS A 9 -1.41 -3.19 0.11
CA LYS A 9 -1.67 -1.80 0.47
C LYS A 9 -2.97 -1.70 1.25
N VAL A 10 -2.96 -1.04 2.39
CA VAL A 10 -4.13 -0.80 3.24
C VAL A 10 -4.23 0.69 3.53
N ALA A 11 -5.42 1.28 3.37
CA ALA A 11 -5.69 2.65 3.78
C ALA A 11 -5.73 2.73 5.32
N MET A 12 -4.64 3.23 5.92
CA MET A 12 -4.51 3.43 7.37
C MET A 12 -4.14 4.88 7.65
N ASN A 13 -4.83 5.51 8.60
CA ASN A 13 -4.65 6.94 8.91
C ASN A 13 -3.98 7.19 10.27
N ASN A 14 -3.94 6.19 11.16
CA ASN A 14 -3.42 6.34 12.51
C ASN A 14 -2.75 5.06 13.05
N GLY A 15 -2.03 5.19 14.17
CA GLY A 15 -1.34 4.06 14.79
C GLY A 15 -2.28 2.92 15.20
N LYS A 16 -3.51 3.22 15.65
CA LYS A 16 -4.50 2.21 16.03
C LYS A 16 -4.91 1.32 14.85
N SER A 17 -5.14 1.91 13.67
CA SER A 17 -5.43 1.18 12.44
C SER A 17 -4.26 0.30 12.00
N ARG A 18 -3.01 0.80 12.13
CA ARG A 18 -1.78 0.04 11.83
C ARG A 18 -1.63 -1.18 12.75
N THR A 19 -1.78 -0.99 14.06
CA THR A 19 -1.74 -2.10 15.02
C THR A 19 -2.85 -3.13 14.73
N LYS A 20 -4.06 -2.67 14.39
CA LYS A 20 -5.17 -3.58 14.07
C LYS A 20 -4.91 -4.38 12.79
N ALA A 21 -4.41 -3.73 11.75
CA ALA A 21 -4.07 -4.39 10.49
C ALA A 21 -2.97 -5.42 10.67
N MET A 22 -1.91 -5.06 11.41
CA MET A 22 -0.83 -5.98 11.74
C MET A 22 -1.31 -7.18 12.56
N LYS A 23 -2.18 -6.96 13.56
CA LYS A 23 -2.81 -8.06 14.32
C LYS A 23 -3.55 -9.03 13.41
N ILE A 24 -4.33 -8.53 12.45
CA ILE A 24 -5.04 -9.39 11.49
C ILE A 24 -4.06 -10.16 10.62
N ALA A 25 -3.02 -9.49 10.10
CA ALA A 25 -2.00 -10.12 9.27
C ALA A 25 -1.29 -11.26 10.01
N VAL A 26 -0.76 -11.02 11.22
CA VAL A 26 -0.03 -12.06 11.97
C VAL A 26 -0.93 -13.17 12.52
N SER A 27 -2.23 -12.88 12.73
CA SER A 27 -3.19 -13.90 13.18
C SER A 27 -3.68 -14.81 12.05
N THR A 28 -3.32 -14.52 10.80
CA THR A 28 -3.75 -15.30 9.64
C THR A 28 -2.95 -16.61 9.56
N PRO A 29 -3.61 -17.77 9.44
CA PRO A 29 -2.93 -19.05 9.32
C PRO A 29 -1.94 -19.07 8.15
N GLY A 30 -0.78 -19.68 8.36
CA GLY A 30 0.28 -19.78 7.36
C GLY A 30 1.23 -18.58 7.31
N VAL A 31 0.95 -17.49 8.02
CA VAL A 31 1.87 -16.34 8.11
C VAL A 31 3.05 -16.66 9.02
N LEU A 32 4.27 -16.39 8.55
CA LEU A 32 5.52 -16.55 9.30
C LEU A 32 6.12 -15.21 9.73
N SER A 33 5.94 -14.16 8.93
CA SER A 33 6.40 -12.82 9.26
C SER A 33 5.52 -11.79 8.55
N ALA A 34 5.35 -10.63 9.18
CA ALA A 34 4.71 -9.48 8.58
C ALA A 34 5.45 -8.19 8.96
N LYS A 35 5.54 -7.25 8.01
CA LYS A 35 6.26 -5.98 8.18
C LYS A 35 5.50 -4.84 7.49
N LEU A 36 5.60 -3.64 8.06
CA LEU A 36 5.07 -2.41 7.45
C LEU A 36 6.14 -1.70 6.63
N TYR A 37 5.75 -1.19 5.46
CA TYR A 37 6.62 -0.50 4.51
C TYR A 37 5.95 0.74 3.89
N GLY A 38 6.79 1.53 3.21
CA GLY A 38 6.46 2.80 2.57
C GLY A 38 6.44 3.98 3.55
N ASP A 39 6.65 5.19 3.04
CA ASP A 39 6.76 6.42 3.86
C ASP A 39 5.53 6.66 4.74
N SER A 40 4.36 6.25 4.24
CA SER A 40 3.09 6.35 4.97
C SER A 40 2.74 5.10 5.79
N LEU A 41 3.63 4.09 5.84
CA LEU A 41 3.45 2.81 6.54
C LEU A 41 2.13 2.11 6.21
N ASN A 42 1.74 2.20 4.94
CA ASN A 42 0.46 1.73 4.43
C ASN A 42 0.55 0.42 3.65
N ILE A 43 1.74 -0.19 3.56
CA ILE A 43 1.95 -1.45 2.86
C ILE A 43 2.37 -2.50 3.88
N ILE A 44 1.66 -3.63 3.90
CA ILE A 44 1.99 -4.80 4.71
C ILE A 44 2.63 -5.82 3.78
N VAL A 45 3.86 -6.19 4.08
CA VAL A 45 4.56 -7.30 3.41
C VAL A 45 4.51 -8.51 4.32
N ILE A 46 4.04 -9.62 3.78
CA ILE A 46 3.73 -10.84 4.52
C ILE A 46 4.50 -11.97 3.88
N THR A 47 5.24 -12.72 4.69
CA THR A 47 5.92 -13.94 4.27
C THR A 47 5.30 -15.13 4.99
N GLY A 48 4.96 -16.19 4.25
CA GLY A 48 4.28 -17.34 4.84
C GLY A 48 4.21 -18.56 3.93
N VAL A 49 3.61 -19.64 4.41
CA VAL A 49 3.35 -20.88 3.67
C VAL A 49 1.86 -21.20 3.76
N GLY A 50 1.20 -21.28 2.60
CA GLY A 50 -0.25 -21.54 2.56
C GLY A 50 -1.09 -20.37 3.09
N VAL A 51 -0.65 -19.13 2.85
CA VAL A 51 -1.39 -17.94 3.28
C VAL A 51 -2.65 -17.78 2.43
N ASP A 52 -3.82 -17.75 3.06
CA ASP A 52 -5.07 -17.42 2.38
C ASP A 52 -5.17 -15.90 2.18
N THR A 53 -4.64 -15.44 1.04
CA THR A 53 -4.64 -14.03 0.64
C THR A 53 -6.05 -13.48 0.45
N THR A 54 -7.01 -14.31 0.02
CA THR A 54 -8.38 -13.87 -0.22
C THR A 54 -9.11 -13.57 1.09
N ASN A 55 -9.04 -14.48 2.07
CA ASN A 55 -9.65 -14.25 3.37
C ASN A 55 -8.96 -13.11 4.13
N LEU A 56 -7.63 -13.02 4.05
CA LEU A 56 -6.87 -11.92 4.62
C LEU A 56 -7.34 -10.56 4.08
N THR A 57 -7.47 -10.42 2.76
CA THR A 57 -7.92 -9.15 2.14
C THR A 57 -9.36 -8.81 2.50
N ILE A 58 -10.25 -9.80 2.58
CA ILE A 58 -11.64 -9.61 3.05
C ILE A 58 -11.65 -9.08 4.49
N LEU A 59 -10.86 -9.67 5.39
CA LEU A 59 -10.78 -9.25 6.79
C LEU A 59 -10.24 -7.82 6.92
N LEU A 60 -9.21 -7.46 6.17
CA LEU A 60 -8.65 -6.11 6.16
C LEU A 60 -9.66 -5.08 5.63
N ARG A 61 -10.36 -5.38 4.52
CA ARG A 61 -11.44 -4.53 3.99
C ARG A 61 -12.57 -4.31 4.99
N LYS A 62 -12.94 -5.36 5.71
CA LYS A 62 -14.04 -5.31 6.69
C LYS A 62 -13.66 -4.60 7.99
N LYS A 63 -12.43 -4.75 8.47
CA LYS A 63 -12.05 -4.35 9.83
C LYS A 63 -11.14 -3.12 9.90
N VAL A 64 -10.45 -2.80 8.82
CA VAL A 64 -9.46 -1.72 8.78
C VAL A 64 -9.89 -0.65 7.78
N GLY A 65 -9.98 -1.00 6.49
CA GLY A 65 -10.28 -0.04 5.43
C GLY A 65 -9.95 -0.58 4.04
N PHE A 66 -10.02 0.30 3.04
CA PHE A 66 -9.73 -0.08 1.65
C PHE A 66 -8.38 -0.78 1.54
N THR A 67 -8.36 -1.89 0.82
CA THR A 67 -7.19 -2.79 0.76
C THR A 67 -6.98 -3.26 -0.67
N GLU A 68 -5.76 -3.19 -1.16
CA GLU A 68 -5.35 -3.57 -2.51
C GLU A 68 -4.17 -4.54 -2.44
N VAL A 69 -4.23 -5.64 -3.17
CA VAL A 69 -3.10 -6.57 -3.30
C VAL A 69 -2.18 -6.02 -4.37
N ILE A 70 -0.92 -5.77 -4.02
CA ILE A 70 0.09 -5.24 -4.94
C ILE A 70 0.78 -6.39 -5.66
N SER A 71 1.23 -7.40 -4.92
CA SER A 71 2.07 -8.48 -5.44
C SER A 71 1.87 -9.77 -4.62
N VAL A 72 1.95 -10.91 -5.29
CA VAL A 72 2.01 -12.26 -4.69
C VAL A 72 3.09 -13.03 -5.42
N GLN A 73 4.20 -13.29 -4.73
CA GLN A 73 5.33 -14.02 -5.27
C GLN A 73 5.50 -15.36 -4.54
N SER A 74 5.83 -16.41 -5.29
CA SER A 74 6.22 -17.70 -4.72
C SER A 74 7.74 -17.73 -4.58
N ILE A 75 8.23 -17.75 -3.34
CA ILE A 75 9.64 -17.92 -3.01
C ILE A 75 9.94 -19.44 -3.04
N GLY A 76 10.60 -19.89 -4.11
CA GLY A 76 11.21 -21.21 -4.19
C GLY A 76 12.49 -21.28 -3.36
N ASN A 77 12.94 -22.49 -2.98
CA ASN A 77 14.16 -22.72 -2.20
C ASN A 77 15.46 -22.39 -2.97
N LYS A 78 15.66 -21.12 -3.36
CA LYS A 78 16.97 -20.59 -3.77
C LYS A 78 17.20 -19.24 -3.09
N GLU A 79 18.47 -19.01 -2.80
CA GLU A 79 19.02 -18.04 -1.87
C GLU A 79 18.92 -16.62 -2.41
N ASP A 80 17.73 -16.01 -2.39
CA ASP A 80 17.55 -14.69 -3.00
C ASP A 80 17.21 -13.64 -1.93
N ALA A 81 18.24 -13.22 -1.19
CA ALA A 81 18.18 -12.11 -0.24
C ALA A 81 18.38 -10.73 -0.91
N GLU A 82 18.68 -10.69 -2.21
CA GLU A 82 19.06 -9.47 -2.93
C GLU A 82 17.91 -8.82 -3.74
N GLU A 83 16.82 -9.55 -4.03
CA GLU A 83 15.69 -9.04 -4.84
C GLU A 83 14.74 -8.08 -4.09
N GLU A 84 14.83 -8.00 -2.76
CA GLU A 84 13.89 -7.22 -1.95
C GLU A 84 14.01 -5.70 -2.18
N GLN A 85 15.16 -5.18 -2.64
CA GLN A 85 15.37 -3.75 -2.89
C GLN A 85 14.94 -3.28 -4.28
N GLU A 86 14.97 -4.15 -5.30
CA GLU A 86 14.58 -3.79 -6.67
C GLU A 86 13.05 -3.75 -6.84
N GLU A 87 12.33 -4.64 -6.15
CA GLU A 87 10.86 -4.68 -6.16
C GLU A 87 10.24 -3.37 -5.62
N TRP A 88 10.88 -2.73 -4.63
CA TRP A 88 10.44 -1.42 -4.12
C TRP A 88 10.66 -0.27 -5.11
N LYS A 89 11.69 -0.35 -5.97
CA LYS A 89 11.92 0.65 -7.03
C LYS A 89 10.85 0.56 -8.11
N GLU A 90 10.34 -0.64 -8.39
CA GLU A 90 9.28 -0.84 -9.37
C GLU A 90 7.90 -0.41 -8.83
N ILE A 91 7.59 -0.72 -7.57
CA ILE A 91 6.34 -0.27 -6.91
C ILE A 91 6.31 1.26 -6.75
N THR A 92 7.44 1.90 -6.42
CA THR A 92 7.52 3.37 -6.37
C THR A 92 7.33 4.02 -7.74
N HIS A 93 7.86 3.42 -8.82
CA HIS A 93 7.62 3.88 -10.20
C HIS A 93 6.14 3.81 -10.60
N TYR A 94 5.43 2.73 -10.24
CA TYR A 94 3.98 2.59 -10.50
C TYR A 94 3.14 3.62 -9.73
N ARG A 95 3.50 3.92 -8.48
CA ARG A 95 2.80 4.93 -7.67
C ARG A 95 2.90 6.33 -8.28
N ASN A 96 4.10 6.70 -8.73
CA ASN A 96 4.36 7.99 -9.36
C ASN A 96 3.51 8.16 -10.65
N ARG A 97 3.36 7.09 -11.44
CA ARG A 97 2.53 7.10 -12.67
C ARG A 97 1.03 7.36 -12.40
N ASN A 98 0.46 6.77 -11.35
CA ASN A 98 -0.95 6.96 -11.00
C ASN A 98 -1.25 8.31 -10.31
N GLU A 99 -0.27 8.89 -9.63
CA GLU A 99 -0.38 10.27 -9.12
C GLU A 99 -0.24 11.29 -10.27
N GLN A 100 0.60 11.02 -11.28
CA GLN A 100 0.71 11.85 -12.48
C GLN A 100 -0.51 11.75 -13.42
N SER A 101 -1.20 10.60 -13.47
CA SER A 101 -2.37 10.40 -14.35
C SER A 101 -3.67 11.02 -13.81
N SER A 102 -3.62 11.68 -12.65
CA SER A 102 -4.70 12.55 -12.16
C SER A 102 -4.77 13.90 -12.90
N ILE A 103 -4.38 13.93 -14.18
CA ILE A 103 -4.72 15.00 -15.11
C ILE A 103 -6.19 14.80 -15.46
N GLY A 104 -6.99 15.74 -14.97
CA GLY A 104 -8.42 15.58 -14.77
C GLY A 104 -9.22 15.14 -15.97
N TRP A 105 -10.37 14.51 -15.69
CA TRP A 105 -11.49 14.45 -16.61
C TRP A 105 -11.99 15.88 -16.86
N THR A 106 -11.29 16.62 -17.71
CA THR A 106 -11.83 17.82 -18.32
C THR A 106 -12.90 17.36 -19.30
N THR A 107 -14.15 17.57 -18.92
CA THR A 107 -15.30 17.30 -19.77
C THR A 107 -15.20 18.13 -21.06
N PRO A 108 -15.35 17.54 -22.25
CA PRO A 108 -15.43 18.30 -23.49
C PRO A 108 -16.83 18.89 -23.61
N TYR A 109 -17.15 19.88 -22.79
CA TYR A 109 -18.28 20.78 -23.00
C TYR A 109 -17.72 22.19 -23.11
N HIS A 110 -17.21 22.48 -24.29
CA HIS A 110 -17.03 23.85 -24.75
C HIS A 110 -18.09 24.11 -25.81
N GLN A 111 -19.23 24.64 -25.38
CA GLN A 111 -20.06 25.55 -26.16
C GLN A 111 -21.12 26.15 -25.23
N ASN A 112 -20.78 27.29 -24.63
CA ASN A 112 -21.56 28.52 -24.66
C ASN A 112 -21.01 29.46 -23.59
N GLY A 113 -20.56 30.63 -24.04
CA GLY A 113 -19.86 31.61 -23.23
C GLY A 113 -20.71 32.17 -22.12
N TYR A 114 -20.29 31.92 -20.89
CA TYR A 114 -20.51 32.81 -19.75
C TYR A 114 -19.21 32.86 -18.95
N ASP A 115 -18.63 34.05 -18.94
CA ASP A 115 -17.46 34.44 -18.16
C ASP A 115 -17.77 34.28 -16.66
N TYR A 116 -17.24 33.23 -16.04
CA TYR A 116 -17.14 33.12 -14.60
C TYR A 116 -15.70 32.77 -14.24
N GLY A 117 -15.08 33.67 -13.48
CA GLY A 117 -13.66 33.70 -13.15
C GLY A 117 -13.06 32.37 -12.70
N THR A 118 -11.78 32.22 -13.01
CA THR A 118 -10.93 31.10 -12.62
C THR A 118 -11.05 30.81 -11.11
N PRO A 119 -11.36 29.56 -10.69
CA PRO A 119 -11.29 29.19 -9.28
C PRO A 119 -9.83 29.25 -8.83
N GLN A 120 -9.55 30.06 -7.82
CA GLN A 120 -8.27 30.09 -7.13
C GLN A 120 -8.04 28.72 -6.48
N VAL A 121 -7.15 27.91 -7.06
CA VAL A 121 -6.74 26.62 -6.48
C VAL A 121 -5.90 26.92 -5.24
N TYR A 122 -6.51 26.86 -4.07
CA TYR A 122 -5.81 26.93 -2.80
C TYR A 122 -5.08 25.60 -2.58
N TYR A 123 -3.78 25.56 -2.87
CA TYR A 123 -2.94 24.42 -2.52
C TYR A 123 -2.74 24.38 -1.00
N ALA A 124 -3.48 23.50 -0.32
CA ALA A 124 -3.10 23.09 1.02
C ALA A 124 -1.88 22.16 0.91
N MET A 125 -0.68 22.72 1.07
CA MET A 125 0.54 21.91 1.13
C MET A 125 0.48 20.98 2.36
N PRO A 126 0.55 19.65 2.19
CA PRO A 126 0.61 18.73 3.32
C PRO A 126 1.93 18.92 4.08
N ARG A 127 1.84 19.03 5.41
CA ARG A 127 3.00 19.10 6.32
C ARG A 127 3.90 17.89 6.12
N GLN A 128 5.16 18.16 5.77
CA GLN A 128 6.24 17.18 5.78
C GLN A 128 6.71 16.97 7.22
N ASP A 129 6.06 16.05 7.93
CA ASP A 129 6.61 15.55 9.18
C ASP A 129 7.67 14.50 8.82
N HIS A 130 8.90 14.98 8.65
CA HIS A 130 10.08 14.13 8.72
C HIS A 130 10.16 13.56 10.14
N ASN A 131 9.80 12.29 10.30
CA ASN A 131 10.25 11.53 11.45
C ASN A 131 10.67 10.12 11.01
N GLN A 132 11.98 10.01 10.77
CA GLN A 132 12.68 8.76 10.57
C GLN A 132 12.77 8.03 11.90
N ASP A 133 11.92 7.03 12.11
CA ASP A 133 12.22 5.94 13.05
C ASP A 133 11.80 4.63 12.41
N HIS A 134 12.81 3.93 11.94
CA HIS A 134 12.76 2.81 11.02
C HIS A 134 12.43 1.48 11.74
N LEU A 135 11.62 0.66 11.05
CA LEU A 135 11.53 -0.81 11.17
C LEU A 135 10.95 -1.40 12.48
N CYS A 136 9.61 -1.40 12.60
CA CYS A 136 8.93 -2.39 13.47
C CYS A 136 8.77 -3.73 12.72
N THR A 137 9.70 -4.66 12.96
CA THR A 137 9.53 -6.09 12.66
C THR A 137 9.00 -6.78 13.91
N ILE A 138 7.90 -7.54 13.80
CA ILE A 138 7.45 -8.43 14.87
C ILE A 138 7.66 -9.86 14.36
N LEU A 139 8.51 -10.60 15.07
CA LEU A 139 8.79 -12.03 14.89
C LEU A 139 7.65 -12.88 15.45
#